data_AF-A0ABD7D4Y0-F1
#
_entry.id   AF-A0ABD7D4Y0-F1
#
_cell.length_a   1.000
_cell.length_b   1.000
_cell.length_c   1.000
_cell.angle_alpha   90.00
_cell.angle_beta   90.00
_cell.angle_gamma   90.00
#
_symmetry.space_group_name_H-M   'P 1'
#
loop_
_entity.id
_entity.type
_entity.pdbx_description
1 polymer ?
#
loop_
_entity_poly.entity_id
_entity_poly.type
_entity_poly.pdbx_seq_one_letter_code
_entity_poly.pdbx_strand_id
1 'polypeptide(L)'
;MAVWYDYSEGNDGMRAFLAGPDGGFAAPNRAWESPKGNFWAEHMKRVTGDFNGDGTGDVAAFYGYDSGRVALLTWLGKGDGTFAPHFTSWAVDPDNWTFDAITAQAGDFNGDGRDDIAAWYDYRSGDDKLFTFLADSKGGFGAPTPSFARPATEGWEVARMKFATGDFNGDGRDDIGVLDSYIAGSVRLMAFAAEPGGGFAEPVTGWESTGWQFGRVSVHAGDFDGDGRDEFAAWYDYADGHDALIGFGLDAQGRFGDRRELLSAVPGWYERSQMRIVTGDYNGDGRDDLAAFYGYSDGRAKAITWTAKPDGALGSALHSWSEPSGWNLDRTHLFERYSSPPPLPVCPVVYGHGGYPTGDNAYLRDKIRQPNHPKGLAQYKSWGAGGVEADLQLTKNGTKGVMWHNRTTRGLTGSEVPVTDIWWATGTDQLKGRTIDRGPYQGETVYTFREWLDSAKNQNMAAFVELKGEAGQSLLNPDKTIRETAWNEVIAPISERASQQKIMIYTGAKNTELRPELIKRMEAAGLGATLTNFPRWVDSAEYGWEEPAPSASLHYPTWQEKLDQFATPVSAQAMVTTWPRELRTWLNGKCL
;
A
#
# COMPACT_ATOMS: atom_id res chain seq x y z
N MET A 1 4.65 -10.49 8.96
CA MET A 1 4.56 -11.68 9.85
C MET A 1 4.96 -11.28 11.26
N ALA A 2 4.29 -11.77 12.29
CA ALA A 2 4.73 -11.61 13.69
C ALA A 2 4.62 -12.93 14.46
N VAL A 3 5.38 -13.05 15.55
CA VAL A 3 5.39 -14.24 16.40
C VAL A 3 5.33 -13.83 17.87
N TRP A 4 4.60 -14.59 18.66
CA TRP A 4 4.77 -14.61 20.11
C TRP A 4 5.92 -15.57 20.46
N TYR A 5 6.82 -15.13 21.33
CA TYR A 5 7.98 -15.88 21.76
C TYR A 5 8.05 -15.94 23.29
N ASP A 6 7.94 -17.14 23.86
CA ASP A 6 8.09 -17.39 25.30
C ASP A 6 9.55 -17.77 25.61
N TYR A 7 10.25 -16.91 26.34
CA TYR A 7 11.67 -17.12 26.66
C TYR A 7 11.83 -18.14 27.79
N SER A 8 12.88 -18.95 27.72
CA SER A 8 13.20 -19.94 28.77
C SER A 8 13.43 -19.33 30.16
N GLU A 9 13.76 -18.04 30.23
CA GLU A 9 13.94 -17.28 31.47
C GLU A 9 12.60 -16.90 32.14
N GLY A 10 11.49 -17.06 31.41
CA GLY A 10 10.10 -16.83 31.85
C GLY A 10 9.53 -15.46 31.47
N ASN A 11 10.23 -14.69 30.63
CA ASN A 11 9.69 -13.50 29.97
C ASN A 11 8.95 -13.91 28.69
N ASP A 12 8.10 -13.04 28.17
CA ASP A 12 7.41 -13.23 26.90
C ASP A 12 7.53 -11.98 26.05
N GLY A 13 7.49 -12.13 24.73
CA GLY A 13 7.52 -10.99 23.84
C GLY A 13 7.00 -11.30 22.45
N MET A 14 6.76 -10.25 21.67
CA MET A 14 6.46 -10.35 20.26
C MET A 14 7.68 -9.97 19.42
N ARG A 15 7.87 -10.68 18.32
CA ARG A 15 8.89 -10.39 17.30
C ARG A 15 8.17 -10.19 15.97
N ALA A 16 8.38 -9.06 15.30
CA ALA A 16 7.79 -8.80 14.00
C ALA A 16 8.84 -8.87 12.89
N PHE A 17 8.48 -9.56 11.82
CA PHE A 17 9.23 -9.70 10.59
C PHE A 17 8.59 -8.81 9.54
N LEU A 18 9.29 -7.73 9.19
CA LEU A 18 8.86 -6.79 8.17
C LEU A 18 9.27 -7.31 6.79
N ALA A 19 8.33 -7.32 5.85
CA ALA A 19 8.58 -7.71 4.47
C ALA A 19 9.18 -6.53 3.69
N GLY A 20 10.10 -6.85 2.78
CA GLY A 20 10.63 -5.92 1.78
C GLY A 20 9.84 -5.99 0.47
N PRO A 21 10.17 -5.13 -0.51
CA PRO A 21 9.45 -5.06 -1.80
C PRO A 21 9.52 -6.34 -2.65
N ASP A 22 10.39 -7.29 -2.32
CA ASP A 22 10.53 -8.58 -2.98
C ASP A 22 9.75 -9.72 -2.27
N GLY A 23 8.99 -9.39 -1.22
CA GLY A 23 8.31 -10.38 -0.38
C GLY A 23 9.23 -11.07 0.64
N GLY A 24 10.51 -10.66 0.74
CA GLY A 24 11.45 -11.22 1.71
C GLY A 24 11.36 -10.55 3.08
N PHE A 25 11.52 -11.31 4.17
CA PHE A 25 11.57 -10.74 5.51
C PHE A 25 12.97 -10.27 5.93
N ALA A 26 13.02 -9.12 6.60
CA ALA A 26 14.20 -8.67 7.32
C ALA A 26 14.35 -9.38 8.68
N ALA A 27 15.47 -9.14 9.37
CA ALA A 27 15.67 -9.61 10.73
C ALA A 27 14.56 -9.09 11.67
N PRO A 28 14.01 -9.92 12.57
CA PRO A 28 12.86 -9.53 13.36
C PRO A 28 13.23 -8.45 14.38
N ASN A 29 12.35 -7.47 14.52
CA ASN A 29 12.48 -6.46 15.57
C ASN A 29 11.94 -6.99 16.91
N ARG A 30 12.25 -6.29 18.00
CA ARG A 30 11.59 -6.50 19.29
C ARG A 30 10.28 -5.71 19.34
N ALA A 31 9.20 -6.32 18.88
CA ALA A 31 7.92 -5.63 18.66
C ALA A 31 7.21 -5.27 19.98
N TRP A 32 7.29 -6.16 20.98
CA TRP A 32 6.76 -5.97 22.32
C TRP A 32 7.44 -6.93 23.29
N GLU A 33 7.52 -6.59 24.59
CA GLU A 33 8.14 -7.43 25.62
C GLU A 33 7.36 -7.29 26.93
N SER A 34 7.30 -8.38 27.69
CA SER A 34 6.78 -8.42 29.05
C SER A 34 7.80 -9.04 30.01
N PRO A 35 7.95 -8.45 31.22
CA PRO A 35 8.69 -9.08 32.30
C PRO A 35 8.14 -10.46 32.68
N LYS A 36 8.99 -11.20 33.40
CA LYS A 36 8.72 -12.54 33.87
C LYS A 36 7.46 -12.67 34.70
N GLY A 37 6.68 -13.71 34.43
CA GLY A 37 5.54 -14.13 35.25
C GLY A 37 4.25 -13.35 35.01
N ASN A 38 4.18 -12.57 33.94
CA ASN A 38 2.97 -11.87 33.53
C ASN A 38 2.14 -12.65 32.51
N PHE A 39 2.78 -13.49 31.69
CA PHE A 39 2.15 -14.26 30.62
C PHE A 39 2.70 -15.68 30.57
N TRP A 40 1.90 -16.57 29.97
CA TRP A 40 2.21 -17.97 29.71
C TRP A 40 1.57 -18.33 28.38
N ALA A 41 2.36 -18.74 27.39
CA ALA A 41 1.86 -18.99 26.03
C ALA A 41 0.81 -20.12 25.98
N GLU A 42 0.90 -21.10 26.88
CA GLU A 42 -0.06 -22.19 27.06
C GLU A 42 -1.43 -21.70 27.54
N HIS A 43 -1.51 -20.52 28.14
CA HIS A 43 -2.76 -19.91 28.59
C HIS A 43 -3.33 -18.95 27.55
N MET A 44 -2.79 -18.92 26.33
CA MET A 44 -3.16 -17.97 25.28
C MET A 44 -3.71 -18.67 24.03
N LYS A 45 -4.91 -18.25 23.61
CA LYS A 45 -5.47 -18.53 22.28
C LYS A 45 -5.46 -17.23 21.50
N ARG A 46 -4.51 -17.13 20.57
CA ARG A 46 -4.13 -15.90 19.87
C ARG A 46 -4.78 -15.84 18.49
N VAL A 47 -5.15 -14.64 18.09
CA VAL A 47 -5.62 -14.28 16.74
C VAL A 47 -5.02 -12.93 16.37
N THR A 48 -5.00 -12.62 15.08
CA THR A 48 -4.58 -11.31 14.57
C THR A 48 -5.58 -10.80 13.54
N GLY A 49 -5.72 -9.47 13.49
CA GLY A 49 -6.66 -8.76 12.64
C GLY A 49 -6.38 -7.26 12.66
N ASP A 50 -6.89 -6.48 11.71
CA ASP A 50 -7.02 -5.02 11.81
C ASP A 50 -8.26 -4.71 12.65
N PHE A 51 -8.13 -4.78 13.97
CA PHE A 51 -9.28 -4.62 14.85
C PHE A 51 -9.76 -3.18 14.91
N ASN A 52 -8.93 -2.20 14.54
CA ASN A 52 -9.27 -0.78 14.61
C ASN A 52 -9.55 -0.12 13.24
N GLY A 53 -9.25 -0.80 12.14
CA GLY A 53 -9.48 -0.34 10.76
C GLY A 53 -8.41 0.62 10.22
N ASP A 54 -7.18 0.58 10.75
CA ASP A 54 -6.09 1.48 10.38
C ASP A 54 -5.13 0.92 9.31
N GLY A 55 -5.39 -0.31 8.84
CA GLY A 55 -4.58 -1.04 7.87
C GLY A 55 -3.35 -1.72 8.47
N THR A 56 -3.20 -1.72 9.80
CA THR A 56 -2.12 -2.40 10.52
C THR A 56 -2.66 -3.63 11.25
N GLY A 57 -1.96 -4.76 11.12
CA GLY A 57 -2.30 -5.94 11.91
C GLY A 57 -2.09 -5.73 13.42
N ASP A 58 -3.15 -5.95 14.18
CA ASP A 58 -3.23 -6.03 15.64
C ASP A 58 -3.18 -7.48 16.13
N VAL A 59 -3.03 -7.68 17.45
CA VAL A 59 -3.06 -9.00 18.10
C VAL A 59 -4.13 -9.01 19.19
N ALA A 60 -4.91 -10.08 19.27
CA ALA A 60 -5.79 -10.35 20.38
C ALA A 60 -5.57 -11.77 20.92
N ALA A 61 -5.81 -11.97 22.21
CA ALA A 61 -5.69 -13.27 22.83
C ALA A 61 -6.71 -13.49 23.92
N PHE A 62 -7.43 -14.61 23.86
CA PHE A 62 -8.07 -15.15 25.04
C PHE A 62 -6.98 -15.66 25.99
N TYR A 63 -7.09 -15.26 27.25
CA TYR A 63 -6.16 -15.59 28.32
C TYR A 63 -6.91 -16.31 29.46
N GLY A 64 -6.52 -17.55 29.72
CA GLY A 64 -7.02 -18.35 30.85
C GLY A 64 -6.18 -18.11 32.10
N TYR A 65 -6.82 -17.71 33.20
CA TYR A 65 -6.15 -17.58 34.50
C TYR A 65 -6.39 -18.85 35.33
N ASP A 66 -5.42 -19.22 36.18
CA ASP A 66 -5.55 -20.36 37.11
C ASP A 66 -6.78 -20.28 38.03
N SER A 67 -7.28 -19.06 38.26
CA SER A 67 -8.53 -18.82 39.00
C SER A 67 -9.80 -19.33 38.29
N GLY A 68 -9.71 -19.70 37.01
CA GLY A 68 -10.85 -19.99 36.13
C GLY A 68 -11.40 -18.77 35.39
N ARG A 69 -10.90 -17.55 35.68
CA ARG A 69 -11.24 -16.34 34.93
C ARG A 69 -10.72 -16.43 33.50
N VAL A 70 -11.50 -15.91 32.54
CA VAL A 70 -11.08 -15.76 31.14
C VAL A 70 -11.13 -14.28 30.76
N ALA A 71 -10.11 -13.80 30.06
CA ALA A 71 -10.08 -12.43 29.52
C ALA A 71 -9.68 -12.43 28.04
N LEU A 72 -10.14 -11.44 27.28
CA LEU A 72 -9.67 -11.11 25.94
C LEU A 72 -8.79 -9.87 26.04
N LEU A 73 -7.53 -10.02 25.70
CA LEU A 73 -6.52 -8.97 25.73
C LEU A 73 -6.19 -8.55 24.30
N THR A 74 -6.06 -7.24 24.04
CA THR A 74 -5.75 -6.70 22.70
C THR A 74 -4.50 -5.83 22.74
N TRP A 75 -3.62 -5.98 21.74
CA TRP A 75 -2.44 -5.17 21.46
C TRP A 75 -2.59 -4.55 20.07
N LEU A 76 -2.61 -3.21 20.00
CA LEU A 76 -2.69 -2.50 18.72
C LEU A 76 -1.31 -2.40 18.06
N GLY A 77 -1.23 -2.68 16.78
CA GLY A 77 -0.09 -2.41 15.92
C GLY A 77 0.13 -0.90 15.75
N LYS A 78 1.35 -0.50 15.36
CA LYS A 78 1.72 0.91 15.13
C LYS A 78 2.22 1.19 13.71
N GLY A 79 2.16 0.21 12.81
CA GLY A 79 2.67 0.29 11.43
C GLY A 79 4.19 0.21 11.30
N ASP A 80 4.96 0.41 12.37
CA ASP A 80 6.43 0.32 12.39
C ASP A 80 6.97 -1.06 12.81
N GLY A 81 6.08 -2.06 12.87
CA GLY A 81 6.36 -3.40 13.38
C GLY A 81 6.42 -3.50 14.90
N THR A 82 6.00 -2.48 15.65
CA THR A 82 5.86 -2.55 17.12
C THR A 82 4.40 -2.50 17.55
N PHE A 83 4.13 -2.92 18.78
CA PHE A 83 2.78 -2.91 19.37
C PHE A 83 2.67 -1.93 20.55
N ALA A 84 1.47 -1.43 20.79
CA ALA A 84 1.11 -0.72 22.01
C ALA A 84 1.03 -1.67 23.21
N PRO A 85 1.10 -1.16 24.46
CA PRO A 85 0.72 -1.96 25.62
C PRO A 85 -0.71 -2.49 25.47
N HIS A 86 -0.94 -3.73 25.91
CA HIS A 86 -2.27 -4.31 25.83
C HIS A 86 -3.27 -3.63 26.75
N PHE A 87 -4.53 -3.80 26.40
CA PHE A 87 -5.65 -3.55 27.29
C PHE A 87 -6.59 -4.76 27.34
N THR A 88 -7.41 -4.84 28.38
CA THR A 88 -8.44 -5.87 28.48
C THR A 88 -9.70 -5.38 27.77
N SER A 89 -10.05 -6.03 26.66
CA SER A 89 -11.26 -5.75 25.90
C SER A 89 -12.48 -6.33 26.59
N TRP A 90 -12.39 -7.59 27.00
CA TRP A 90 -13.48 -8.33 27.62
C TRP A 90 -12.96 -9.28 28.71
N ALA A 91 -13.77 -9.58 29.71
CA ALA A 91 -13.46 -10.59 30.71
C ALA A 91 -14.71 -11.13 31.38
N VAL A 92 -14.63 -12.38 31.85
CA VAL A 92 -15.67 -13.02 32.65
C VAL A 92 -15.07 -13.74 33.84
N ASP A 93 -15.81 -13.70 34.94
CA ASP A 93 -15.49 -14.43 36.16
C ASP A 93 -15.56 -15.95 35.95
N PRO A 94 -14.96 -16.74 36.86
CA PRO A 94 -14.99 -18.20 36.78
C PRO A 94 -16.39 -18.78 36.56
N ASP A 95 -16.45 -19.96 35.97
CA ASP A 95 -17.67 -20.73 35.64
C ASP A 95 -18.58 -20.14 34.56
N ASN A 96 -18.28 -18.96 34.01
CA ASN A 96 -19.02 -18.39 32.88
C ASN A 96 -18.51 -18.90 31.53
N TRP A 97 -17.19 -18.95 31.34
CA TRP A 97 -16.50 -19.49 30.16
C TRP A 97 -15.32 -20.36 30.59
N THR A 98 -15.10 -21.45 29.87
CA THR A 98 -13.94 -22.33 30.06
C THR A 98 -12.92 -22.06 28.96
N PHE A 99 -11.70 -21.66 29.33
CA PHE A 99 -10.63 -21.36 28.37
C PHE A 99 -10.41 -22.50 27.37
N ASP A 100 -10.33 -23.75 27.84
CA ASP A 100 -10.05 -24.92 27.01
C ASP A 100 -11.10 -25.18 25.93
N ALA A 101 -12.35 -24.76 26.14
CA ALA A 101 -13.47 -24.94 25.20
C ALA A 101 -13.42 -24.00 23.99
N ILE A 102 -12.56 -22.97 24.01
CA ILE A 102 -12.53 -21.90 22.99
C ILE A 102 -11.67 -22.30 21.79
N THR A 103 -12.13 -22.13 20.56
CA THR A 103 -11.25 -22.08 19.38
C THR A 103 -11.58 -20.77 18.65
N ALA A 104 -10.60 -19.87 18.56
CA ALA A 104 -10.83 -18.51 18.07
C ALA A 104 -10.25 -18.33 16.66
N GLN A 105 -10.96 -17.58 15.83
CA GLN A 105 -10.58 -17.11 14.51
C GLN A 105 -10.85 -15.60 14.41
N ALA A 106 -10.21 -14.90 13.49
CA ALA A 106 -10.43 -13.48 13.23
C ALA A 106 -10.69 -13.22 11.75
N GLY A 107 -11.44 -12.16 11.47
CA GLY A 107 -11.78 -11.70 10.12
C GLY A 107 -12.92 -10.68 10.15
N ASP A 108 -13.11 -9.90 9.10
CA ASP A 108 -14.19 -8.91 8.98
C ASP A 108 -15.53 -9.61 8.68
N PHE A 109 -16.09 -10.25 9.70
CA PHE A 109 -17.32 -11.04 9.58
C PHE A 109 -18.57 -10.18 9.33
N ASN A 110 -18.49 -8.87 9.51
CA ASN A 110 -19.64 -7.98 9.41
C ASN A 110 -19.57 -6.99 8.22
N GLY A 111 -18.38 -6.81 7.63
CA GLY A 111 -18.12 -6.01 6.43
C GLY A 111 -17.93 -4.53 6.70
N ASP A 112 -17.45 -4.17 7.89
CA ASP A 112 -17.25 -2.76 8.28
C ASP A 112 -15.80 -2.27 8.21
N GLY A 113 -14.92 -3.10 7.65
CA GLY A 113 -13.50 -2.82 7.45
C GLY A 113 -12.66 -2.97 8.73
N ARG A 114 -13.20 -3.62 9.76
CA ARG A 114 -12.46 -4.01 10.97
C ARG A 114 -12.66 -5.49 11.21
N ASP A 115 -11.59 -6.17 11.58
CA ASP A 115 -11.71 -7.58 11.88
C ASP A 115 -12.41 -7.80 13.21
N ASP A 116 -13.23 -8.84 13.23
CA ASP A 116 -13.94 -9.33 14.38
C ASP A 116 -13.26 -10.61 14.90
N ILE A 117 -13.80 -11.19 15.99
CA ILE A 117 -13.36 -12.51 16.48
C ILE A 117 -14.54 -13.47 16.54
N ALA A 118 -14.41 -14.63 15.90
CA ALA A 118 -15.33 -15.74 16.01
C ALA A 118 -14.74 -16.82 16.92
N ALA A 119 -15.39 -17.06 18.05
CA ALA A 119 -14.97 -18.05 19.04
C ALA A 119 -15.93 -19.25 19.04
N TRP A 120 -15.46 -20.37 18.50
CA TRP A 120 -16.12 -21.66 18.68
C TRP A 120 -16.00 -22.07 20.15
N TYR A 121 -17.09 -22.53 20.73
CA TYR A 121 -17.19 -22.92 22.13
C TYR A 121 -17.82 -24.31 22.24
N ASP A 122 -17.00 -25.28 22.63
CA ASP A 122 -17.38 -26.68 22.86
C ASP A 122 -17.90 -26.85 24.29
N TYR A 123 -19.22 -26.92 24.46
CA TYR A 123 -19.82 -27.14 25.77
C TYR A 123 -19.60 -28.58 26.22
N ARG A 124 -19.42 -28.79 27.53
CA ARG A 124 -19.36 -30.15 28.12
C ARG A 124 -20.59 -31.03 27.85
N SER A 125 -21.72 -30.44 27.45
CA SER A 125 -22.91 -31.19 27.01
C SER A 125 -22.74 -31.83 25.62
N GLY A 126 -21.69 -31.44 24.89
CA GLY A 126 -21.46 -31.74 23.47
C GLY A 126 -22.12 -30.75 22.52
N ASP A 127 -22.82 -29.72 23.03
CA ASP A 127 -23.35 -28.65 22.18
C ASP A 127 -22.21 -27.73 21.76
N ASP A 128 -22.22 -27.32 20.50
CA ASP A 128 -21.27 -26.37 19.95
C ASP A 128 -21.95 -25.02 19.72
N LYS A 129 -21.24 -23.92 20.01
CA LYS A 129 -21.68 -22.58 19.60
C LYS A 129 -20.54 -21.79 19.01
N LEU A 130 -20.87 -20.95 18.04
CA LEU A 130 -19.99 -19.87 17.60
C LEU A 130 -20.47 -18.57 18.25
N PHE A 131 -19.52 -17.83 18.79
CA PHE A 131 -19.74 -16.52 19.38
C PHE A 131 -18.93 -15.48 18.61
N THR A 132 -19.58 -14.45 18.10
CA THR A 132 -18.89 -13.33 17.43
C THR A 132 -18.68 -12.18 18.40
N PHE A 133 -17.45 -11.68 18.46
CA PHE A 133 -17.05 -10.47 19.15
C PHE A 133 -16.77 -9.41 18.08
N LEU A 134 -17.68 -8.45 17.95
CA LEU A 134 -17.49 -7.35 17.00
C LEU A 134 -16.46 -6.35 17.52
N ALA A 135 -15.55 -5.91 16.66
CA ALA A 135 -14.56 -4.89 17.00
C ALA A 135 -15.13 -3.48 16.92
N ASP A 136 -14.76 -2.64 17.90
CA ASP A 136 -15.05 -1.22 17.87
C ASP A 136 -13.96 -0.42 17.15
N SER A 137 -14.25 0.85 16.84
CA SER A 137 -13.31 1.78 16.17
C SER A 137 -11.97 2.03 16.89
N LYS A 138 -11.75 1.45 18.08
CA LYS A 138 -10.51 1.54 18.87
C LYS A 138 -9.80 0.19 18.96
N GLY A 139 -10.28 -0.83 18.25
CA GLY A 139 -9.77 -2.21 18.33
C GLY A 139 -10.18 -2.97 19.59
N GLY A 140 -11.13 -2.44 20.35
CA GLY A 140 -11.68 -3.14 21.52
C GLY A 140 -12.83 -4.07 21.14
N PHE A 141 -13.10 -5.04 22.01
CA PHE A 141 -14.20 -5.99 21.85
C PHE A 141 -15.18 -5.91 23.02
N GLY A 142 -16.47 -5.90 22.70
CA GLY A 142 -17.56 -5.95 23.68
C GLY A 142 -17.91 -7.37 24.15
N ALA A 143 -19.10 -7.51 24.74
CA ALA A 143 -19.66 -8.83 25.03
C ALA A 143 -20.03 -9.55 23.71
N PRO A 144 -19.78 -10.86 23.59
CA PRO A 144 -20.05 -11.58 22.35
C PRO A 144 -21.54 -11.86 22.15
N THR A 145 -21.92 -12.06 20.90
CA THR A 145 -23.24 -12.56 20.51
C THR A 145 -23.15 -13.99 19.96
N PRO A 146 -24.08 -14.89 20.32
CA PRO A 146 -24.14 -16.21 19.69
C PRO A 146 -24.53 -16.05 18.21
N SER A 147 -23.65 -16.48 17.32
CA SER A 147 -23.80 -16.32 15.86
C SER A 147 -24.14 -17.63 15.15
N PHE A 148 -23.84 -18.78 15.76
CA PHE A 148 -24.23 -20.10 15.26
C PHE A 148 -24.32 -21.10 16.43
N ALA A 149 -25.12 -22.17 16.27
CA ALA A 149 -25.23 -23.22 17.28
C ALA A 149 -25.53 -24.59 16.66
N ARG A 150 -24.94 -25.64 17.24
CA ARG A 150 -25.21 -27.03 16.89
C ARG A 150 -25.45 -27.89 18.13
N PRO A 151 -26.50 -28.72 18.14
CA PRO A 151 -26.77 -29.59 19.28
C PRO A 151 -25.84 -30.81 19.26
N ALA A 152 -25.55 -31.34 20.45
CA ALA A 152 -24.72 -32.54 20.63
C ALA A 152 -25.18 -33.76 19.81
N THR A 153 -26.48 -33.85 19.52
CA THR A 153 -27.07 -34.95 18.74
C THR A 153 -26.58 -35.03 17.29
N GLU A 154 -25.98 -33.95 16.77
CA GLU A 154 -25.41 -33.91 15.42
C GLU A 154 -23.94 -34.34 15.37
N GLY A 155 -23.29 -34.57 16.53
CA GLY A 155 -21.97 -35.20 16.61
C GLY A 155 -20.81 -34.38 16.08
N TRP A 156 -20.92 -33.05 16.09
CA TRP A 156 -19.82 -32.14 15.79
C TRP A 156 -18.76 -32.23 16.90
N GLU A 157 -17.48 -32.18 16.50
CA GLU A 157 -16.36 -32.25 17.43
C GLU A 157 -15.26 -31.31 16.93
N VAL A 158 -15.07 -30.18 17.60
CA VAL A 158 -14.09 -29.15 17.19
C VAL A 158 -12.66 -29.71 17.09
N ALA A 159 -12.32 -30.73 17.88
CA ALA A 159 -11.02 -31.41 17.83
C ALA A 159 -10.73 -32.11 16.49
N ARG A 160 -11.76 -32.35 15.67
CA ARG A 160 -11.66 -32.92 14.31
C ARG A 160 -11.82 -31.87 13.22
N MET A 161 -11.79 -30.59 13.58
CA MET A 161 -11.94 -29.46 12.66
C MET A 161 -10.67 -28.62 12.62
N LYS A 162 -10.37 -28.09 11.43
CA LYS A 162 -9.37 -27.03 11.23
C LYS A 162 -10.06 -25.88 10.53
N PHE A 163 -9.77 -24.67 10.97
CA PHE A 163 -10.46 -23.46 10.54
C PHE A 163 -9.48 -22.57 9.76
N ALA A 164 -9.99 -21.91 8.72
CA ALA A 164 -9.35 -20.79 8.04
C ALA A 164 -10.42 -19.73 7.77
N THR A 165 -10.02 -18.46 7.78
CA THR A 165 -10.92 -17.33 7.52
C THR A 165 -10.48 -16.55 6.30
N GLY A 166 -11.44 -16.04 5.55
CA GLY A 166 -11.22 -15.21 4.37
C GLY A 166 -12.50 -15.00 3.57
N ASP A 167 -12.53 -14.00 2.68
CA ASP A 167 -13.66 -13.70 1.79
C ASP A 167 -13.71 -14.71 0.64
N PHE A 168 -14.14 -15.94 0.94
CA PHE A 168 -14.19 -17.03 -0.03
C PHE A 168 -15.26 -16.80 -1.12
N ASN A 169 -16.26 -15.96 -0.84
CA ASN A 169 -17.41 -15.77 -1.72
C ASN A 169 -17.37 -14.43 -2.50
N GLY A 170 -16.52 -13.48 -2.11
CA GLY A 170 -16.28 -12.20 -2.75
C GLY A 170 -17.31 -11.11 -2.41
N ASP A 171 -17.94 -11.19 -1.24
CA ASP A 171 -18.97 -10.24 -0.82
C ASP A 171 -18.48 -9.15 0.14
N GLY A 172 -17.16 -9.12 0.39
CA GLY A 172 -16.49 -8.16 1.24
C GLY A 172 -16.63 -8.45 2.73
N ARG A 173 -17.01 -9.67 3.11
CA ARG A 173 -16.97 -10.19 4.48
C ARG A 173 -16.16 -11.46 4.52
N ASP A 174 -15.35 -11.61 5.55
CA ASP A 174 -14.66 -12.87 5.76
C ASP A 174 -15.66 -13.97 6.14
N ASP A 175 -15.46 -15.13 5.57
CA ASP A 175 -16.20 -16.36 5.85
C ASP A 175 -15.35 -17.30 6.73
N ILE A 176 -15.94 -18.38 7.24
CA ILE A 176 -15.17 -19.46 7.90
C ILE A 176 -15.18 -20.72 7.04
N GLY A 177 -13.99 -21.13 6.61
CA GLY A 177 -13.75 -22.42 5.97
C GLY A 177 -13.33 -23.47 7.00
N VAL A 178 -13.89 -24.68 6.90
CA VAL A 178 -13.62 -25.77 7.84
C VAL A 178 -13.22 -27.04 7.10
N LEU A 179 -12.05 -27.59 7.43
CA LEU A 179 -11.70 -28.97 7.13
C LEU A 179 -12.12 -29.87 8.29
N ASP A 180 -13.10 -30.73 8.05
CA ASP A 180 -13.70 -31.61 9.05
C ASP A 180 -13.36 -33.08 8.77
N SER A 181 -12.79 -33.77 9.76
CA SER A 181 -12.62 -35.23 9.72
C SER A 181 -13.88 -35.93 10.23
N TYR A 182 -14.88 -36.00 9.36
CA TYR A 182 -16.22 -36.49 9.68
C TYR A 182 -16.27 -38.00 9.97
N ILE A 183 -15.37 -38.79 9.38
CA ILE A 183 -15.20 -40.23 9.62
C ILE A 183 -13.70 -40.56 9.54
N ALA A 184 -13.25 -41.60 10.27
CA ALA A 184 -11.86 -42.05 10.25
C ALA A 184 -11.32 -42.28 8.82
N GLY A 185 -10.27 -41.54 8.47
CA GLY A 185 -9.63 -41.62 7.14
C GLY A 185 -10.30 -40.77 6.05
N SER A 186 -11.36 -40.03 6.39
CA SER A 186 -12.05 -39.12 5.49
C SER A 186 -12.04 -37.69 6.03
N VAL A 187 -11.97 -36.74 5.10
CA VAL A 187 -12.11 -35.31 5.37
C VAL A 187 -13.07 -34.67 4.37
N ARG A 188 -13.73 -33.60 4.78
CA ARG A 188 -14.54 -32.74 3.92
C ARG A 188 -14.27 -31.27 4.19
N LEU A 189 -14.52 -30.43 3.20
CA LEU A 189 -14.55 -28.98 3.35
C LEU A 189 -15.98 -28.48 3.54
N MET A 190 -16.15 -27.52 4.44
CA MET A 190 -17.41 -26.81 4.68
C MET A 190 -17.13 -25.30 4.67
N ALA A 191 -18.07 -24.52 4.16
CA ALA A 191 -18.03 -23.06 4.22
C ALA A 191 -19.19 -22.53 5.07
N PHE A 192 -18.88 -21.65 6.00
CA PHE A 192 -19.83 -20.85 6.76
C PHE A 192 -19.80 -19.44 6.20
N ALA A 193 -20.84 -19.09 5.43
CA ALA A 193 -20.96 -17.74 4.89
C ALA A 193 -21.32 -16.75 6.00
N ALA A 194 -20.58 -15.64 6.09
CA ALA A 194 -20.85 -14.59 7.04
C ALA A 194 -22.07 -13.75 6.62
N GLU A 195 -22.94 -13.48 7.57
CA GLU A 195 -24.15 -12.69 7.39
C GLU A 195 -23.93 -11.25 7.87
N PRO A 196 -24.62 -10.26 7.27
CA PRO A 196 -24.58 -8.88 7.72
C PRO A 196 -24.82 -8.78 9.24
N GLY A 197 -23.86 -8.20 9.97
CA GLY A 197 -23.88 -8.11 11.43
C GLY A 197 -23.04 -9.16 12.18
N GLY A 198 -22.24 -9.98 11.48
CA GLY A 198 -21.29 -10.92 12.08
C GLY A 198 -21.91 -12.26 12.49
N GLY A 199 -23.08 -12.59 11.95
CA GLY A 199 -23.71 -13.92 12.06
C GLY A 199 -23.12 -14.90 11.04
N PHE A 200 -23.44 -16.18 11.14
CA PHE A 200 -23.04 -17.17 10.13
C PHE A 200 -24.22 -18.03 9.71
N ALA A 201 -24.34 -18.24 8.39
CA ALA A 201 -25.34 -19.11 7.80
C ALA A 201 -25.06 -20.60 8.09
N GLU A 202 -26.05 -21.43 7.80
CA GLU A 202 -25.90 -22.89 7.80
C GLU A 202 -24.79 -23.33 6.83
N PRO A 203 -23.82 -24.16 7.28
CA PRO A 203 -22.64 -24.44 6.48
C PRO A 203 -22.95 -25.32 5.28
N VAL A 204 -22.32 -24.99 4.16
CA VAL A 204 -22.44 -25.74 2.92
C VAL A 204 -21.25 -26.69 2.80
N THR A 205 -21.53 -27.99 2.61
CA THR A 205 -20.50 -29.02 2.38
C THR A 205 -20.07 -29.05 0.91
N GLY A 206 -18.76 -29.06 0.68
CA GLY A 206 -18.16 -29.14 -0.65
C GLY A 206 -17.28 -30.38 -0.83
N TRP A 207 -16.02 -30.16 -1.17
CA TRP A 207 -15.04 -31.18 -1.51
C TRP A 207 -14.85 -32.21 -0.39
N GLU A 208 -14.73 -33.48 -0.78
CA GLU A 208 -14.47 -34.59 0.15
C GLU A 208 -13.32 -35.48 -0.36
N SER A 209 -12.63 -36.13 0.57
CA SER A 209 -11.58 -37.10 0.27
C SER A 209 -11.54 -38.22 1.31
N THR A 210 -11.43 -39.46 0.82
CA THR A 210 -11.25 -40.68 1.63
C THR A 210 -9.77 -41.12 1.71
N GLY A 211 -8.84 -40.30 1.22
CA GLY A 211 -7.41 -40.61 1.15
C GLY A 211 -6.54 -39.63 1.94
N TRP A 212 -7.14 -38.61 2.54
CA TRP A 212 -6.44 -37.58 3.29
C TRP A 212 -6.46 -37.87 4.78
N GLN A 213 -5.29 -37.89 5.39
CA GLN A 213 -5.17 -38.05 6.84
C GLN A 213 -5.19 -36.67 7.50
N PHE A 214 -6.20 -36.40 8.32
CA PHE A 214 -6.41 -35.13 9.01
C PHE A 214 -5.16 -34.61 9.76
N GLY A 215 -4.39 -35.49 10.38
CA GLY A 215 -3.16 -35.14 11.11
C GLY A 215 -2.00 -34.64 10.23
N ARG A 216 -2.07 -34.84 8.91
CA ARG A 216 -1.06 -34.40 7.92
C ARG A 216 -1.42 -33.07 7.26
N VAL A 217 -2.49 -32.41 7.72
CA VAL A 217 -3.01 -31.18 7.12
C VAL A 217 -2.82 -29.98 8.04
N SER A 218 -2.38 -28.87 7.49
CA SER A 218 -2.68 -27.53 8.02
C SER A 218 -3.43 -26.72 6.98
N VAL A 219 -4.23 -25.77 7.46
CA VAL A 219 -5.15 -25.00 6.62
C VAL A 219 -4.84 -23.53 6.79
N HIS A 220 -5.05 -22.77 5.73
CA HIS A 220 -4.78 -21.35 5.59
C HIS A 220 -5.80 -20.78 4.60
N ALA A 221 -5.78 -19.47 4.38
CA ALA A 221 -6.55 -18.81 3.34
C ALA A 221 -5.73 -17.70 2.68
N GLY A 222 -6.14 -17.28 1.49
CA GLY A 222 -5.63 -16.08 0.83
C GLY A 222 -6.04 -16.01 -0.64
N ASP A 223 -6.03 -14.80 -1.20
CA ASP A 223 -6.28 -14.50 -2.60
C ASP A 223 -5.00 -14.71 -3.40
N PHE A 224 -4.69 -15.96 -3.74
CA PHE A 224 -3.42 -16.29 -4.38
C PHE A 224 -3.38 -15.88 -5.85
N ASP A 225 -4.52 -15.77 -6.54
CA ASP A 225 -4.56 -15.41 -7.97
C ASP A 225 -4.98 -13.96 -8.27
N GLY A 226 -5.42 -13.21 -7.25
CA GLY A 226 -5.73 -11.80 -7.33
C GLY A 226 -7.11 -11.54 -7.93
N ASP A 227 -8.05 -12.50 -7.82
CA ASP A 227 -9.42 -12.33 -8.31
C ASP A 227 -10.33 -11.58 -7.34
N GLY A 228 -9.81 -11.26 -6.14
CA GLY A 228 -10.52 -10.57 -5.07
C GLY A 228 -11.32 -11.50 -4.16
N ARG A 229 -11.15 -12.82 -4.28
CA ARG A 229 -11.70 -13.83 -3.37
C ARG A 229 -10.58 -14.68 -2.83
N ASP A 230 -10.72 -15.07 -1.56
CA ASP A 230 -9.76 -15.98 -0.97
C ASP A 230 -9.99 -17.41 -1.45
N GLU A 231 -8.91 -18.18 -1.54
CA GLU A 231 -8.98 -19.64 -1.56
C GLU A 231 -8.78 -20.22 -0.19
N PHE A 232 -9.50 -21.31 0.12
CA PHE A 232 -9.10 -22.18 1.20
C PHE A 232 -7.86 -22.97 0.79
N ALA A 233 -6.75 -22.85 1.52
CA ALA A 233 -5.48 -23.49 1.19
C ALA A 233 -5.11 -24.56 2.23
N ALA A 234 -4.86 -25.78 1.78
CA ALA A 234 -4.43 -26.89 2.62
C ALA A 234 -2.99 -27.30 2.30
N TRP A 235 -2.09 -27.19 3.27
CA TRP A 235 -0.79 -27.85 3.20
C TRP A 235 -0.94 -29.31 3.57
N TYR A 236 -0.55 -30.22 2.68
CA TYR A 236 -0.64 -31.67 2.89
C TYR A 236 0.74 -32.33 2.80
N ASP A 237 1.14 -33.00 3.89
CA ASP A 237 2.35 -33.82 3.99
C ASP A 237 2.05 -35.27 3.57
N TYR A 238 2.48 -35.67 2.37
CA TYR A 238 2.22 -37.00 1.83
C TYR A 238 3.17 -38.06 2.40
N ALA A 239 2.69 -39.31 2.47
CA ALA A 239 3.42 -40.41 3.09
C ALA A 239 4.72 -40.83 2.36
N ASP A 240 4.88 -40.46 1.09
CA ASP A 240 6.10 -40.64 0.31
C ASP A 240 7.11 -39.48 0.47
N GLY A 241 6.78 -38.49 1.31
CA GLY A 241 7.65 -37.39 1.70
C GLY A 241 7.53 -36.13 0.84
N HIS A 242 6.62 -36.06 -0.13
CA HIS A 242 6.30 -34.79 -0.81
C HIS A 242 5.33 -33.95 0.01
N ASP A 243 5.43 -32.63 -0.11
CA ASP A 243 4.46 -31.70 0.44
C ASP A 243 3.80 -30.91 -0.69
N ALA A 244 2.53 -30.52 -0.52
CA ALA A 244 1.87 -29.60 -1.42
C ALA A 244 1.01 -28.58 -0.68
N LEU A 245 0.92 -27.37 -1.23
CA LEU A 245 -0.15 -26.42 -0.88
C LEU A 245 -1.24 -26.51 -1.93
N ILE A 246 -2.47 -26.76 -1.50
CA ILE A 246 -3.60 -27.04 -2.37
C ILE A 246 -4.71 -26.05 -2.07
N GLY A 247 -5.03 -25.20 -3.03
CA GLY A 247 -6.12 -24.23 -2.97
C GLY A 247 -7.45 -24.85 -3.39
N PHE A 248 -8.52 -24.36 -2.78
CA PHE A 248 -9.90 -24.72 -3.08
C PHE A 248 -10.72 -23.44 -3.23
N GLY A 249 -11.13 -23.13 -4.45
CA GLY A 249 -12.05 -22.03 -4.72
C GLY A 249 -13.50 -22.40 -4.38
N LEU A 250 -14.28 -21.39 -4.00
CA LEU A 250 -15.71 -21.51 -3.71
C LEU A 250 -16.54 -21.37 -5.00
N ASP A 251 -17.46 -22.31 -5.23
CA ASP A 251 -18.40 -22.23 -6.35
C ASP A 251 -19.58 -21.28 -6.04
N ALA A 252 -20.39 -20.99 -7.07
CA ALA A 252 -21.57 -20.13 -6.93
C ALA A 252 -22.70 -20.71 -6.03
N GLN A 253 -22.52 -21.91 -5.49
CA GLN A 253 -23.42 -22.53 -4.50
C GLN A 253 -22.81 -22.51 -3.09
N GLY A 254 -21.64 -21.88 -2.90
CA GLY A 254 -20.95 -21.81 -1.62
C GLY A 254 -20.19 -23.10 -1.28
N ARG A 255 -19.83 -23.93 -2.27
CA ARG A 255 -19.09 -25.18 -2.03
C ARG A 255 -17.64 -25.03 -2.46
N PHE A 256 -16.73 -25.39 -1.58
CA PHE A 256 -15.33 -25.62 -1.97
C PHE A 256 -15.26 -26.79 -2.95
N GLY A 257 -14.63 -26.62 -4.11
CA GLY A 257 -14.58 -27.69 -5.11
C GLY A 257 -13.55 -27.50 -6.21
N ASP A 258 -13.13 -26.26 -6.49
CA ASP A 258 -12.12 -25.96 -7.50
C ASP A 258 -10.70 -26.20 -6.95
N ARG A 259 -10.29 -27.46 -6.93
CA ARG A 259 -9.01 -27.90 -6.35
C ARG A 259 -7.84 -27.57 -7.28
N ARG A 260 -6.97 -26.64 -6.86
CA ARG A 260 -5.72 -26.25 -7.55
C ARG A 260 -4.50 -26.58 -6.69
N GLU A 261 -3.44 -27.09 -7.30
CA GLU A 261 -2.14 -27.21 -6.61
C GLU A 261 -1.37 -25.90 -6.75
N LEU A 262 -1.19 -25.18 -5.65
CA LEU A 262 -0.53 -23.87 -5.62
C LEU A 262 0.99 -24.03 -5.50
N LEU A 263 1.44 -25.06 -4.77
CA LEU A 263 2.85 -25.40 -4.59
C LEU A 263 3.02 -26.91 -4.53
N SER A 264 4.07 -27.40 -5.20
CA SER A 264 4.54 -28.78 -5.09
C SER A 264 6.00 -28.77 -4.62
N ALA A 265 6.27 -29.32 -3.44
CA ALA A 265 7.61 -29.40 -2.89
C ALA A 265 8.25 -30.76 -3.18
N VAL A 266 9.54 -30.74 -3.52
CA VAL A 266 10.33 -31.95 -3.77
C VAL A 266 10.48 -32.73 -2.45
N PRO A 267 10.39 -34.08 -2.48
CA PRO A 267 10.52 -34.89 -1.28
C PRO A 267 11.77 -34.59 -0.45
N GLY A 268 11.57 -34.41 0.86
CA GLY A 268 12.64 -34.16 1.83
C GLY A 268 13.23 -32.75 1.84
N TRP A 269 12.67 -31.80 1.07
CA TRP A 269 13.09 -30.40 1.13
C TRP A 269 12.56 -29.67 2.37
N TYR A 270 11.37 -30.06 2.82
CA TYR A 270 10.72 -29.48 3.98
C TYR A 270 10.29 -30.60 4.92
N GLU A 271 10.37 -30.32 6.23
CA GLU A 271 9.78 -31.17 7.25
C GLU A 271 8.64 -30.38 7.90
N ARG A 272 7.40 -30.82 7.69
CA ARG A 272 6.22 -30.08 8.19
C ARG A 272 6.26 -29.82 9.69
N SER A 273 6.83 -30.74 10.48
CA SER A 273 7.02 -30.59 11.93
C SER A 273 7.86 -29.36 12.31
N GLN A 274 8.80 -29.00 11.42
CA GLN A 274 9.74 -27.89 11.59
C GLN A 274 9.21 -26.56 11.04
N MET A 275 8.00 -26.54 10.48
CA MET A 275 7.41 -25.36 9.85
C MET A 275 6.25 -24.78 10.65
N ARG A 276 6.15 -23.46 10.63
CA ARG A 276 4.94 -22.69 10.93
C ARG A 276 4.67 -21.83 9.70
N ILE A 277 3.46 -21.93 9.15
CA ILE A 277 3.09 -21.35 7.86
C ILE A 277 2.12 -20.20 8.11
N VAL A 278 2.25 -19.13 7.33
CA VAL A 278 1.36 -17.97 7.33
C VAL A 278 1.22 -17.45 5.89
N THR A 279 0.06 -16.91 5.56
CA THR A 279 -0.25 -16.35 4.24
C THR A 279 -0.33 -14.83 4.29
N GLY A 280 -0.27 -14.17 3.14
CA GLY A 280 -0.44 -12.73 3.03
C GLY A 280 0.36 -12.11 1.90
N ASP A 281 -0.12 -11.03 1.29
CA ASP A 281 0.64 -10.20 0.36
C ASP A 281 1.89 -9.60 1.04
N TYR A 282 3.06 -10.18 0.76
CA TYR A 282 4.33 -9.74 1.33
C TYR A 282 5.12 -8.83 0.38
N ASN A 283 4.78 -8.81 -0.91
CA ASN A 283 5.49 -8.03 -1.93
C ASN A 283 4.71 -6.78 -2.39
N GLY A 284 3.46 -6.62 -1.94
CA GLY A 284 2.57 -5.50 -2.26
C GLY A 284 1.95 -5.57 -3.65
N ASP A 285 1.84 -6.75 -4.26
CA ASP A 285 1.34 -6.94 -5.63
C ASP A 285 -0.16 -7.24 -5.71
N GLY A 286 -0.84 -7.29 -4.56
CA GLY A 286 -2.27 -7.53 -4.44
C GLY A 286 -2.68 -9.00 -4.47
N ARG A 287 -1.73 -9.95 -4.51
CA ARG A 287 -1.98 -11.38 -4.28
C ARG A 287 -1.39 -11.80 -2.95
N ASP A 288 -2.05 -12.72 -2.28
CA ASP A 288 -1.50 -13.31 -1.08
C ASP A 288 -0.37 -14.29 -1.39
N ASP A 289 0.74 -14.13 -0.67
CA ASP A 289 1.92 -14.98 -0.76
C ASP A 289 1.90 -16.04 0.36
N LEU A 290 2.84 -16.99 0.29
CA LEU A 290 3.10 -17.95 1.36
C LEU A 290 4.40 -17.62 2.08
N ALA A 291 4.39 -17.72 3.41
CA ALA A 291 5.59 -17.66 4.23
C ALA A 291 5.65 -18.82 5.21
N ALA A 292 6.87 -19.24 5.54
CA ALA A 292 7.13 -20.22 6.58
C ALA A 292 8.30 -19.81 7.47
N PHE A 293 8.11 -19.92 8.78
CA PHE A 293 9.20 -19.96 9.74
C PHE A 293 9.64 -21.42 9.92
N TYR A 294 10.91 -21.69 9.60
CA TYR A 294 11.52 -23.01 9.65
C TYR A 294 12.53 -23.09 10.78
N GLY A 295 12.27 -23.95 11.78
CA GLY A 295 13.19 -24.21 12.90
C GLY A 295 14.07 -25.44 12.67
N TYR A 296 15.21 -25.49 13.36
CA TYR A 296 16.06 -26.68 13.42
C TYR A 296 16.30 -27.07 14.89
N SER A 297 16.52 -28.36 15.13
CA SER A 297 16.79 -28.90 16.48
C SER A 297 18.07 -28.34 17.13
N ASP A 298 19.00 -27.80 16.33
CA ASP A 298 20.23 -27.17 16.81
C ASP A 298 20.08 -25.67 17.12
N GLY A 299 18.84 -25.16 17.05
CA GLY A 299 18.50 -23.78 17.36
C GLY A 299 18.68 -22.80 16.19
N ARG A 300 19.06 -23.28 15.00
CA ARG A 300 18.98 -22.49 13.77
C ARG A 300 17.52 -22.21 13.41
N ALA A 301 17.27 -21.10 12.73
CA ALA A 301 15.98 -20.79 12.16
C ALA A 301 16.10 -20.08 10.81
N LYS A 302 15.03 -20.10 10.02
CA LYS A 302 14.92 -19.41 8.73
C LYS A 302 13.51 -18.89 8.50
N ALA A 303 13.38 -17.84 7.71
CA ALA A 303 12.13 -17.48 7.06
C ALA A 303 12.24 -17.81 5.57
N ILE A 304 11.20 -18.43 5.03
CA ILE A 304 11.09 -18.81 3.62
C ILE A 304 9.81 -18.18 3.10
N THR A 305 9.86 -17.50 1.96
CA THR A 305 8.69 -16.92 1.31
C THR A 305 8.55 -17.45 -0.11
N TRP A 306 7.31 -17.58 -0.58
CA TRP A 306 6.98 -17.92 -1.95
C TRP A 306 5.96 -16.92 -2.42
N THR A 307 6.33 -16.11 -3.40
CA THR A 307 5.42 -15.10 -3.92
C THR A 307 4.43 -15.71 -4.91
N ALA A 308 3.18 -15.28 -4.88
CA ALA A 308 2.16 -15.75 -5.78
C ALA A 308 2.34 -15.15 -7.19
N LYS A 309 2.10 -15.99 -8.20
CA LYS A 309 2.11 -15.59 -9.61
C LYS A 309 0.69 -15.21 -10.05
N PRO A 310 0.53 -14.52 -11.19
CA PRO A 310 -0.79 -14.18 -11.73
C PRO A 310 -1.72 -15.35 -12.05
N ASP A 311 -1.25 -16.59 -12.02
CA ASP A 311 -2.07 -17.80 -12.21
C ASP A 311 -2.45 -18.48 -10.87
N GLY A 312 -2.09 -17.89 -9.73
CA GLY A 312 -2.28 -18.42 -8.38
C GLY A 312 -1.20 -19.41 -7.93
N ALA A 313 -0.30 -19.83 -8.83
CA ALA A 313 0.78 -20.74 -8.43
C ALA A 313 1.88 -19.98 -7.69
N LEU A 314 2.45 -20.61 -6.67
CA LEU A 314 3.54 -20.04 -5.89
C LEU A 314 4.87 -20.11 -6.64
N GLY A 315 5.69 -19.08 -6.44
CA GLY A 315 7.02 -18.89 -7.01
C GLY A 315 8.08 -19.87 -6.51
N SER A 316 9.33 -19.58 -6.83
CA SER A 316 10.46 -20.25 -6.19
C SER A 316 10.63 -19.77 -4.75
N ALA A 317 11.06 -20.67 -3.86
CA ALA A 317 11.35 -20.32 -2.47
C ALA A 317 12.43 -19.22 -2.38
N LEU A 318 12.10 -18.13 -1.68
CA LEU A 318 13.01 -17.08 -1.28
C LEU A 318 13.39 -17.30 0.19
N HIS A 319 14.65 -17.67 0.44
CA HIS A 319 15.20 -17.81 1.79
C HIS A 319 15.63 -16.46 2.34
N SER A 320 14.65 -15.63 2.71
CA SER A 320 14.83 -14.20 2.98
C SER A 320 15.57 -13.90 4.29
N TRP A 321 15.49 -14.79 5.29
CA TRP A 321 16.19 -14.62 6.55
C TRP A 321 16.67 -15.95 7.13
N SER A 322 17.78 -15.91 7.87
CA SER A 322 18.30 -17.05 8.63
C SER A 322 19.07 -16.61 9.87
N GLU A 323 18.98 -17.39 10.93
CA GLU A 323 19.73 -17.20 12.17
C GLU A 323 20.50 -18.48 12.53
N PRO A 324 21.82 -18.40 12.79
CA PRO A 324 22.65 -19.56 13.13
C PRO A 324 22.38 -20.23 14.48
N SER A 325 21.74 -19.57 15.45
CA SER A 325 21.41 -20.18 16.75
C SER A 325 20.44 -19.32 17.58
N GLY A 326 19.87 -19.88 18.65
CA GLY A 326 19.13 -19.10 19.66
C GLY A 326 17.61 -19.04 19.46
N TRP A 327 17.08 -19.75 18.46
CA TRP A 327 15.64 -19.94 18.29
C TRP A 327 15.21 -21.33 18.74
N ASN A 328 13.98 -21.45 19.22
CA ASN A 328 13.35 -22.72 19.52
C ASN A 328 11.94 -22.67 18.92
N LEU A 329 11.64 -23.62 18.05
CA LEU A 329 10.38 -23.65 17.33
C LEU A 329 9.18 -23.92 18.24
N ASP A 330 9.36 -24.72 19.30
CA ASP A 330 8.31 -25.00 20.28
C ASP A 330 7.94 -23.75 21.09
N ARG A 331 8.87 -22.78 21.15
CA ARG A 331 8.70 -21.47 21.77
C ARG A 331 8.28 -20.37 20.81
N THR A 332 8.01 -20.73 19.56
CA THR A 332 7.67 -19.79 18.48
C THR A 332 6.24 -20.03 18.03
N HIS A 333 5.37 -19.06 18.31
CA HIS A 333 3.96 -19.14 17.95
C HIS A 333 3.65 -18.05 16.93
N LEU A 334 3.56 -18.44 15.65
CA LEU A 334 3.20 -17.52 14.58
C LEU A 334 1.75 -17.09 14.73
N PHE A 335 1.52 -15.82 14.38
CA PHE A 335 0.19 -15.34 14.09
C PHE A 335 -0.11 -15.55 12.61
N GLU A 336 -1.18 -16.26 12.29
CA GLU A 336 -1.69 -16.31 10.91
C GLU A 336 -2.29 -14.96 10.54
N ARG A 337 -1.89 -14.42 9.38
CA ARG A 337 -2.49 -13.20 8.84
C ARG A 337 -3.94 -13.47 8.45
N TYR A 338 -4.72 -12.38 8.44
CA TYR A 338 -6.03 -12.24 7.84
C TYR A 338 -5.92 -11.54 6.47
N SER A 339 -6.91 -11.76 5.61
CA SER A 339 -7.11 -11.06 4.34
C SER A 339 -7.83 -9.75 4.60
N SER A 340 -7.08 -8.66 4.79
CA SER A 340 -7.66 -7.32 4.58
C SER A 340 -7.82 -7.11 3.07
N PRO A 341 -8.82 -6.35 2.57
CA PRO A 341 -8.68 -5.74 1.26
C PRO A 341 -7.33 -5.02 1.20
N PRO A 342 -6.59 -5.05 0.08
CA PRO A 342 -5.21 -4.59 0.03
C PRO A 342 -5.10 -3.20 0.65
N PRO A 343 -4.08 -2.94 1.50
CA PRO A 343 -3.93 -1.65 2.15
C PRO A 343 -3.95 -0.57 1.07
N LEU A 344 -4.80 0.45 1.29
CA LEU A 344 -4.89 1.58 0.38
C LEU A 344 -3.47 2.14 0.16
N PRO A 345 -3.07 2.41 -1.09
CA PRO A 345 -1.71 2.86 -1.38
C PRO A 345 -1.45 4.25 -0.77
N VAL A 346 -0.18 4.66 -0.61
CA VAL A 346 0.13 6.02 -0.13
C VAL A 346 -0.34 7.08 -1.13
N CYS A 347 -0.96 8.16 -0.67
CA CYS A 347 -1.42 9.21 -1.58
C CYS A 347 -0.25 9.89 -2.35
N PRO A 348 -0.36 10.05 -3.68
CA PRO A 348 0.68 10.69 -4.48
C PRO A 348 0.77 12.19 -4.20
N VAL A 349 1.96 12.76 -4.37
CA VAL A 349 2.12 14.22 -4.41
C VAL A 349 1.53 14.75 -5.70
N VAL A 350 0.51 15.60 -5.59
CA VAL A 350 -0.15 16.23 -6.74
C VAL A 350 0.62 17.48 -7.19
N TYR A 351 1.05 17.47 -8.45
CA TYR A 351 1.63 18.62 -9.15
C TYR A 351 0.58 19.25 -10.06
N GLY A 352 0.43 20.56 -9.94
CA GLY A 352 -0.45 21.33 -10.79
C GLY A 352 0.20 21.73 -12.11
N HIS A 353 -0.58 21.67 -13.20
CA HIS A 353 -0.20 22.19 -14.50
C HIS A 353 -1.33 23.01 -15.12
N GLY A 354 -1.00 23.97 -15.99
CA GLY A 354 -1.97 24.68 -16.82
C GLY A 354 -2.05 24.06 -18.20
N GLY A 355 -3.10 23.30 -18.50
CA GLY A 355 -3.23 22.67 -19.81
C GLY A 355 -3.38 23.68 -20.96
N TYR A 356 -3.30 23.20 -22.20
CA TYR A 356 -3.39 24.04 -23.40
C TYR A 356 -4.67 23.87 -24.24
N PRO A 357 -5.34 24.99 -24.62
CA PRO A 357 -6.40 24.95 -25.63
C PRO A 357 -5.87 24.39 -26.95
N THR A 358 -6.68 23.57 -27.62
CA THR A 358 -6.46 23.12 -29.01
C THR A 358 -7.38 23.85 -29.98
N GLY A 359 -7.27 23.49 -31.26
CA GLY A 359 -8.14 23.98 -32.31
C GLY A 359 -7.83 25.42 -32.76
N ASP A 360 -8.79 25.99 -33.48
CA ASP A 360 -8.64 27.32 -34.05
C ASP A 360 -8.42 28.37 -32.96
N ASN A 361 -7.45 29.25 -33.21
CA ASN A 361 -7.13 30.37 -32.33
C ASN A 361 -6.77 29.96 -30.89
N ALA A 362 -6.25 28.75 -30.66
CA ALA A 362 -5.78 28.27 -29.36
C ALA A 362 -4.98 29.32 -28.57
N TYR A 363 -4.02 30.00 -29.20
CA TYR A 363 -3.23 31.05 -28.55
C TYR A 363 -4.01 32.33 -28.18
N LEU A 364 -5.12 32.64 -28.87
CA LEU A 364 -6.01 33.74 -28.46
C LEU A 364 -6.83 33.32 -27.25
N ARG A 365 -7.25 32.06 -27.20
CA ARG A 365 -8.04 31.46 -26.12
C ARG A 365 -7.21 31.20 -24.87
N ASP A 366 -5.92 30.93 -25.01
CA ASP A 366 -5.00 30.79 -23.89
C ASP A 366 -5.07 32.03 -22.97
N LYS A 367 -5.71 31.82 -21.81
CA LYS A 367 -5.89 32.85 -20.79
C LYS A 367 -4.65 33.06 -19.94
N ILE A 368 -3.50 32.46 -20.28
CA ILE A 368 -2.30 32.41 -19.45
C ILE A 368 -2.67 31.74 -18.13
N ARG A 369 -2.76 30.41 -18.13
CA ARG A 369 -3.19 29.63 -16.95
C ARG A 369 -2.03 29.01 -16.17
N GLN A 370 -0.82 29.03 -16.71
CA GLN A 370 0.35 28.44 -16.06
C GLN A 370 0.79 29.23 -14.81
N PRO A 371 1.27 28.54 -13.77
CA PRO A 371 1.71 29.14 -12.52
C PRO A 371 3.11 29.76 -12.60
N ASN A 372 3.45 30.47 -13.68
CA ASN A 372 4.74 31.14 -13.90
C ASN A 372 4.92 32.42 -13.06
N HIS A 373 3.99 32.72 -12.16
CA HIS A 373 4.00 33.90 -11.30
C HIS A 373 3.42 33.58 -9.91
N PRO A 374 3.74 34.36 -8.87
CA PRO A 374 3.34 34.10 -7.48
C PRO A 374 1.84 33.90 -7.25
N LYS A 375 0.99 34.69 -7.94
CA LYS A 375 -0.48 34.54 -7.84
C LYS A 375 -0.98 33.19 -8.36
N GLY A 376 -0.34 32.65 -9.39
CA GLY A 376 -0.67 31.34 -9.94
C GLY A 376 -0.21 30.23 -9.01
N LEU A 377 1.01 30.33 -8.48
CA LEU A 377 1.49 29.44 -7.41
C LEU A 377 0.50 29.38 -6.24
N ALA A 378 0.06 30.53 -5.75
CA ALA A 378 -0.89 30.62 -4.64
C ALA A 378 -2.25 29.98 -4.97
N GLN A 379 -2.74 30.18 -6.20
CA GLN A 379 -3.98 29.54 -6.66
C GLN A 379 -3.85 28.01 -6.67
N TYR A 380 -2.79 27.47 -7.28
CA TYR A 380 -2.57 26.02 -7.32
C TYR A 380 -2.32 25.43 -5.93
N LYS A 381 -1.64 26.17 -5.03
CA LYS A 381 -1.49 25.77 -3.63
C LYS A 381 -2.86 25.68 -2.94
N SER A 382 -3.76 26.65 -3.18
CA SER A 382 -5.12 26.63 -2.63
C SER A 382 -5.96 25.46 -3.15
N TRP A 383 -5.57 24.87 -4.27
CA TRP A 383 -6.16 23.65 -4.83
C TRP A 383 -5.52 22.35 -4.31
N GLY A 384 -4.59 22.44 -3.36
CA GLY A 384 -3.97 21.28 -2.73
C GLY A 384 -2.75 20.72 -3.48
N ALA A 385 -2.18 21.47 -4.42
CA ALA A 385 -0.95 21.08 -5.11
C ALA A 385 0.27 21.13 -4.16
N GLY A 386 1.09 20.08 -4.19
CA GLY A 386 2.39 20.00 -3.52
C GLY A 386 3.55 20.59 -4.34
N GLY A 387 3.33 20.78 -5.65
CA GLY A 387 4.25 21.42 -6.56
C GLY A 387 3.54 21.86 -7.84
N VAL A 388 4.25 22.52 -8.75
CA VAL A 388 3.72 22.89 -10.07
C VAL A 388 4.76 22.72 -11.16
N GLU A 389 4.27 22.47 -12.37
CA GLU A 389 5.04 22.64 -13.60
C GLU A 389 5.01 24.12 -14.04
N ALA A 390 6.15 24.65 -14.47
CA ALA A 390 6.31 26.02 -14.93
C ALA A 390 7.38 26.15 -16.03
N ASP A 391 7.19 27.10 -16.94
CA ASP A 391 8.05 27.28 -18.12
C ASP A 391 9.14 28.32 -17.88
N LEU A 392 10.39 27.95 -18.16
CA LEU A 392 11.57 28.81 -18.13
C LEU A 392 12.05 29.16 -19.54
N GLN A 393 12.12 30.45 -19.83
CA GLN A 393 12.71 31.01 -21.05
C GLN A 393 13.88 31.94 -20.74
N LEU A 394 14.59 32.35 -21.78
CA LEU A 394 15.69 33.29 -21.71
C LEU A 394 15.45 34.49 -22.62
N THR A 395 15.68 35.70 -22.09
CA THR A 395 15.69 36.94 -22.88
C THR A 395 16.83 36.94 -23.89
N LYS A 396 16.89 37.96 -24.75
CA LYS A 396 17.97 38.18 -25.70
C LYS A 396 19.34 37.99 -25.07
N ASN A 397 20.18 37.21 -25.76
CA ASN A 397 21.52 36.81 -25.35
C ASN A 397 21.61 36.08 -23.99
N GLY A 398 20.52 35.51 -23.47
CA GLY A 398 20.55 34.71 -22.24
C GLY A 398 20.84 35.49 -20.96
N THR A 399 20.67 36.81 -20.99
CA THR A 399 21.03 37.70 -19.86
C THR A 399 20.08 37.60 -18.66
N LYS A 400 18.88 37.02 -18.85
CA LYS A 400 17.88 36.84 -17.81
C LYS A 400 17.02 35.61 -18.07
N GLY A 401 16.88 34.77 -17.05
CA GLY A 401 15.93 33.65 -16.99
C GLY A 401 14.59 34.18 -16.52
N VAL A 402 13.55 33.92 -17.30
CA VAL A 402 12.21 34.47 -17.07
C VAL A 402 11.16 33.36 -17.13
N MET A 403 10.21 33.42 -16.21
CA MET A 403 9.13 32.45 -16.12
C MET A 403 8.02 32.87 -17.06
N TRP A 404 7.93 32.22 -18.21
CA TRP A 404 7.02 32.60 -19.28
C TRP A 404 6.75 31.45 -20.24
N HIS A 405 5.48 31.28 -20.58
CA HIS A 405 5.00 30.17 -21.41
C HIS A 405 5.22 30.42 -22.91
N ASN A 406 4.71 31.56 -23.39
CA ASN A 406 4.54 31.82 -24.82
C ASN A 406 5.87 32.14 -25.50
N ARG A 407 6.02 31.72 -26.76
CA ARG A 407 7.21 32.04 -27.59
C ARG A 407 7.42 33.54 -27.79
N THR A 408 6.34 34.30 -27.73
CA THR A 408 6.31 35.75 -27.84
C THR A 408 5.83 36.36 -26.52
N THR A 409 5.98 37.67 -26.36
CA THR A 409 5.39 38.44 -25.25
C THR A 409 3.86 38.59 -25.36
N ARG A 410 3.19 37.69 -26.08
CA ARG A 410 1.75 37.72 -26.31
C ARG A 410 0.97 37.56 -25.01
N GLY A 411 0.06 38.50 -24.77
CA GLY A 411 -0.71 38.57 -23.54
C GLY A 411 0.00 39.36 -22.43
N LEU A 412 1.09 40.07 -22.77
CA LEU A 412 1.69 41.12 -21.95
C LEU A 412 1.41 42.49 -22.58
N THR A 413 1.32 43.52 -21.75
CA THR A 413 1.31 44.92 -22.19
C THR A 413 2.51 45.24 -23.09
N GLY A 414 2.29 46.03 -24.14
CA GLY A 414 3.32 46.45 -25.10
C GLY A 414 3.25 45.68 -26.41
N SER A 415 4.27 45.84 -27.26
CA SER A 415 4.33 45.16 -28.57
C SER A 415 4.54 43.65 -28.41
N GLU A 416 3.82 42.84 -29.18
CA GLU A 416 4.10 41.40 -29.28
C GLU A 416 5.41 41.17 -30.04
N VAL A 417 6.43 40.66 -29.34
CA VAL A 417 7.74 40.33 -29.91
C VAL A 417 8.19 38.94 -29.44
N PRO A 418 9.04 38.23 -30.20
CA PRO A 418 9.67 37.01 -29.72
C PRO A 418 10.43 37.25 -28.42
N VAL A 419 10.28 36.35 -27.45
CA VAL A 419 11.02 36.42 -26.18
C VAL A 419 12.54 36.35 -26.42
N THR A 420 12.94 35.68 -27.50
CA THR A 420 14.33 35.58 -27.95
C THR A 420 14.95 36.90 -28.39
N ASP A 421 14.13 37.89 -28.77
CA ASP A 421 14.57 39.18 -29.29
C ASP A 421 14.45 40.33 -28.27
N ILE A 422 13.83 40.06 -27.12
CA ILE A 422 13.54 41.08 -26.11
C ILE A 422 14.67 41.21 -25.07
N TRP A 423 14.96 42.42 -24.62
CA TRP A 423 15.88 42.66 -23.50
C TRP A 423 15.13 42.68 -22.17
N TRP A 424 15.82 42.36 -21.08
CA TRP A 424 15.20 42.44 -19.74
C TRP A 424 14.85 43.88 -19.35
N ALA A 425 15.83 44.79 -19.27
CA ALA A 425 15.66 46.11 -18.64
C ALA A 425 16.16 47.30 -19.49
N THR A 426 16.33 47.10 -20.80
CA THR A 426 16.85 48.14 -21.71
C THR A 426 16.09 48.14 -23.04
N GLY A 427 16.11 49.27 -23.75
CA GLY A 427 15.48 49.41 -25.06
C GLY A 427 14.00 49.80 -24.99
N THR A 428 13.41 50.13 -26.14
CA THR A 428 12.00 50.53 -26.26
C THR A 428 11.04 49.37 -26.04
N ASP A 429 11.50 48.14 -26.26
CA ASP A 429 10.78 46.91 -26.01
C ASP A 429 11.51 46.08 -24.94
N GLN A 430 11.51 46.56 -23.70
CA GLN A 430 12.05 45.80 -22.55
C GLN A 430 10.96 44.94 -21.89
N LEU A 431 11.33 43.81 -21.31
CA LEU A 431 10.39 42.87 -20.65
C LEU A 431 10.04 43.30 -19.22
N LYS A 432 11.01 43.85 -18.48
CA LYS A 432 10.83 44.33 -17.11
C LYS A 432 9.77 45.42 -17.07
N GLY A 433 8.77 45.22 -16.23
CA GLY A 433 7.64 46.15 -16.05
C GLY A 433 6.47 45.91 -16.98
N ARG A 434 6.56 44.97 -17.94
CA ARG A 434 5.37 44.48 -18.65
C ARG A 434 4.51 43.64 -17.71
N THR A 435 3.20 43.79 -17.83
CA THR A 435 2.22 43.03 -17.04
C THR A 435 1.33 42.18 -17.95
N ILE A 436 0.83 41.07 -17.42
CA ILE A 436 -0.20 40.25 -18.06
C ILE A 436 -1.44 41.12 -18.32
N ASP A 437 -1.90 41.16 -19.57
CA ASP A 437 -2.99 42.03 -20.02
C ASP A 437 -4.36 41.35 -20.08
N ARG A 438 -4.40 40.02 -19.89
CA ARG A 438 -5.60 39.19 -20.04
C ARG A 438 -5.62 37.99 -19.09
N GLY A 439 -6.81 37.42 -18.89
CA GLY A 439 -6.99 36.19 -18.11
C GLY A 439 -6.97 36.38 -16.58
N PRO A 440 -6.95 35.28 -15.81
CA PRO A 440 -7.13 35.31 -14.35
C PRO A 440 -5.98 36.01 -13.59
N TYR A 441 -4.85 36.19 -14.24
CA TYR A 441 -3.64 36.76 -13.68
C TYR A 441 -3.28 38.13 -14.25
N GLN A 442 -4.25 38.81 -14.89
CA GLN A 442 -4.10 40.18 -15.34
C GLN A 442 -3.50 41.07 -14.23
N GLY A 443 -2.49 41.86 -14.60
CA GLY A 443 -1.74 42.74 -13.70
C GLY A 443 -0.46 42.13 -13.10
N GLU A 444 -0.29 40.80 -13.13
CA GLU A 444 0.99 40.18 -12.73
C GLU A 444 2.11 40.55 -13.72
N THR A 445 3.34 40.66 -13.23
CA THR A 445 4.52 40.87 -14.09
C THR A 445 5.14 39.55 -14.55
N VAL A 446 6.09 39.62 -15.47
CA VAL A 446 7.00 38.50 -15.72
C VAL A 446 8.07 38.47 -14.64
N TYR A 447 8.20 37.34 -13.97
CA TYR A 447 9.17 37.14 -12.90
C TYR A 447 10.44 36.51 -13.44
N THR A 448 11.57 36.85 -12.84
CA THR A 448 12.82 36.14 -13.08
C THR A 448 12.75 34.74 -12.47
N PHE A 449 13.56 33.81 -12.99
CA PHE A 449 13.62 32.45 -12.48
C PHE A 449 13.90 32.40 -10.97
N ARG A 450 14.77 33.30 -10.49
CA ARG A 450 15.13 33.43 -9.07
C ARG A 450 13.94 33.86 -8.22
N GLU A 451 13.27 34.94 -8.61
CA GLU A 451 12.09 35.46 -7.89
C GLU A 451 10.97 34.42 -7.82
N TRP A 452 10.78 33.67 -8.91
CA TRP A 452 9.77 32.61 -8.93
C TRP A 452 10.14 31.42 -8.05
N LEU A 453 11.39 30.96 -8.07
CA LEU A 453 11.87 29.90 -7.17
C LEU A 453 11.73 30.31 -5.70
N ASP A 454 12.02 31.57 -5.38
CA ASP A 454 11.84 32.10 -4.02
C ASP A 454 10.36 32.10 -3.61
N SER A 455 9.46 32.49 -4.52
CA SER A 455 8.02 32.39 -4.29
C SER A 455 7.55 30.95 -4.08
N ALA A 456 8.00 30.00 -4.91
CA ALA A 456 7.64 28.59 -4.78
C ALA A 456 8.14 28.00 -3.44
N LYS A 457 9.37 28.33 -3.04
CA LYS A 457 9.94 27.92 -1.75
C LYS A 457 9.14 28.49 -0.58
N ASN A 458 8.80 29.77 -0.62
CA ASN A 458 8.02 30.43 0.44
C ASN A 458 6.62 29.82 0.62
N GLN A 459 6.08 29.20 -0.43
CA GLN A 459 4.79 28.50 -0.40
C GLN A 459 4.92 26.99 -0.11
N ASN A 460 6.14 26.52 0.19
CA ASN A 460 6.47 25.10 0.35
C ASN A 460 5.93 24.27 -0.82
N MET A 461 6.32 24.67 -2.04
CA MET A 461 5.97 23.99 -3.28
C MET A 461 7.23 23.53 -3.99
N ALA A 462 7.20 22.29 -4.47
CA ALA A 462 8.23 21.78 -5.37
C ALA A 462 8.11 22.47 -6.75
N ALA A 463 9.27 22.76 -7.34
CA ALA A 463 9.38 23.35 -8.67
C ALA A 463 9.66 22.26 -9.70
N PHE A 464 8.75 22.03 -10.64
CA PHE A 464 9.00 21.25 -11.85
C PHE A 464 9.11 22.23 -13.02
N VAL A 465 10.27 22.34 -13.65
CA VAL A 465 10.59 23.44 -14.56
C VAL A 465 10.88 22.92 -15.95
N GLU A 466 10.09 23.31 -16.95
CA GLU A 466 10.42 23.08 -18.35
C GLU A 466 11.33 24.19 -18.88
N LEU A 467 12.57 23.84 -19.20
CA LEU A 467 13.45 24.70 -19.99
C LEU A 467 13.03 24.65 -21.47
N LYS A 468 12.43 25.74 -21.94
CA LYS A 468 11.85 25.80 -23.29
C LYS A 468 12.91 25.74 -24.37
N GLY A 469 12.55 25.12 -25.50
CA GLY A 469 13.46 24.96 -26.64
C GLY A 469 13.88 26.31 -27.26
N GLU A 470 13.02 27.32 -27.13
CA GLU A 470 13.26 28.70 -27.55
C GLU A 470 14.49 29.30 -26.86
N ALA A 471 14.83 28.84 -25.64
CA ALA A 471 16.03 29.22 -24.90
C ALA A 471 17.34 28.71 -25.57
N GLY A 472 17.23 27.83 -26.57
CA GLY A 472 18.34 27.35 -27.38
C GLY A 472 19.05 28.47 -28.16
N GLN A 473 18.38 29.57 -28.48
CA GLN A 473 18.99 30.73 -29.15
C GLN A 473 20.20 31.30 -28.39
N SER A 474 20.19 31.15 -27.06
CA SER A 474 21.24 31.62 -26.16
C SER A 474 22.05 30.46 -25.59
N LEU A 475 21.41 29.36 -25.20
CA LEU A 475 22.07 28.18 -24.60
C LEU A 475 22.91 27.34 -25.58
N LEU A 476 22.61 27.42 -26.87
CA LEU A 476 23.36 26.79 -27.95
C LEU A 476 24.03 27.83 -28.86
N ASN A 477 24.08 29.10 -28.43
CA ASN A 477 24.62 30.19 -29.25
C ASN A 477 26.08 29.92 -29.62
N PRO A 478 26.53 30.22 -30.86
CA PRO A 478 27.93 30.05 -31.24
C PRO A 478 28.88 30.94 -30.43
N ASP A 479 28.45 32.15 -30.03
CA ASP A 479 29.23 33.02 -29.15
C ASP A 479 29.31 32.40 -27.75
N LYS A 480 30.54 32.06 -27.33
CA LYS A 480 30.81 31.46 -26.03
C LYS A 480 30.36 32.35 -24.88
N THR A 481 30.51 33.67 -24.97
CA THR A 481 30.16 34.59 -23.89
C THR A 481 28.65 34.59 -23.65
N ILE A 482 27.87 34.64 -24.74
CA ILE A 482 26.41 34.53 -24.68
C ILE A 482 26.01 33.18 -24.08
N ARG A 483 26.59 32.10 -24.59
CA ARG A 483 26.29 30.74 -24.16
C ARG A 483 26.57 30.48 -22.69
N GLU A 484 27.73 30.89 -22.18
CA GLU A 484 28.09 30.71 -20.76
C GLU A 484 27.25 31.62 -19.85
N THR A 485 26.93 32.85 -20.30
CA THR A 485 26.01 33.74 -19.57
C THR A 485 24.64 33.10 -19.41
N ALA A 486 24.10 32.54 -20.50
CA ALA A 486 22.82 31.84 -20.53
C ALA A 486 22.80 30.63 -19.58
N TRP A 487 23.83 29.77 -19.63
CA TRP A 487 23.91 28.60 -18.75
C TRP A 487 24.04 28.97 -17.28
N ASN A 488 24.80 30.02 -16.96
CA ASN A 488 24.91 30.49 -15.59
C ASN A 488 23.57 30.98 -15.03
N GLU A 489 22.74 31.60 -15.88
CA GLU A 489 21.41 32.09 -15.49
C GLU A 489 20.40 30.96 -15.24
N VAL A 490 20.64 29.76 -15.79
CA VAL A 490 19.82 28.56 -15.50
C VAL A 490 20.36 27.79 -14.30
N ILE A 491 21.68 27.57 -14.21
CA ILE A 491 22.29 26.68 -13.22
C ILE A 491 22.40 27.34 -11.84
N ALA A 492 22.84 28.60 -11.78
CA ALA A 492 23.11 29.26 -10.50
C ALA A 492 21.88 29.35 -9.59
N PRO A 493 20.67 29.72 -10.07
CA PRO A 493 19.48 29.74 -9.22
C PRO A 493 19.14 28.39 -8.57
N ILE A 494 19.37 27.29 -9.30
CA ILE A 494 19.13 25.92 -8.83
C ILE A 494 20.20 25.52 -7.82
N SER A 495 21.48 25.75 -8.14
CA SER A 495 22.62 25.43 -7.29
C SER A 495 22.52 26.05 -5.90
N GLU A 496 22.10 27.32 -5.83
CA GLU A 496 21.92 28.04 -4.56
C GLU A 496 20.81 27.47 -3.66
N ARG A 497 19.87 26.69 -4.22
CA ARG A 497 18.64 26.24 -3.55
C ARG A 497 18.53 24.72 -3.40
N ALA A 498 19.36 23.96 -4.11
CA ALA A 498 19.23 22.50 -4.25
C ALA A 498 19.19 21.72 -2.92
N SER A 499 19.82 22.22 -1.85
CA SER A 499 19.79 21.58 -0.52
C SER A 499 18.56 21.91 0.32
N GLN A 500 17.75 22.89 -0.09
CA GLN A 500 16.64 23.46 0.70
C GLN A 500 15.31 23.49 -0.05
N GLN A 501 15.29 23.16 -1.33
CA GLN A 501 14.11 23.22 -2.18
C GLN A 501 14.15 22.08 -3.18
N LYS A 502 13.02 21.37 -3.32
CA LYS A 502 12.87 20.37 -4.37
C LYS A 502 12.68 21.08 -5.72
N ILE A 503 13.67 20.94 -6.59
CA ILE A 503 13.69 21.50 -7.94
C ILE A 503 13.98 20.37 -8.91
N MET A 504 13.12 20.25 -9.91
CA MET A 504 13.26 19.35 -11.04
C MET A 504 13.28 20.20 -12.30
N ILE A 505 14.19 19.93 -13.22
CA ILE A 505 14.30 20.65 -14.50
C ILE A 505 14.39 19.67 -15.65
N TYR A 506 13.63 19.92 -16.70
CA TYR A 506 13.64 19.12 -17.92
C TYR A 506 13.58 20.00 -19.15
N THR A 507 13.68 19.39 -20.32
CA THR A 507 13.33 20.02 -21.59
C THR A 507 12.51 19.06 -22.40
N GLY A 508 11.61 19.57 -23.24
CA GLY A 508 10.70 18.74 -24.04
C GLY A 508 11.44 17.69 -24.88
N ALA A 509 10.83 16.51 -25.05
CA ALA A 509 11.47 15.37 -25.72
C ALA A 509 11.94 15.66 -27.16
N LYS A 510 11.37 16.68 -27.81
CA LYS A 510 11.73 17.13 -29.16
C LYS A 510 13.02 17.98 -29.22
N ASN A 511 13.56 18.42 -28.08
CA ASN A 511 14.77 19.25 -28.01
C ASN A 511 16.04 18.40 -27.98
N THR A 512 16.38 17.78 -29.11
CA THR A 512 17.46 16.78 -29.22
C THR A 512 18.87 17.34 -29.01
N GLU A 513 19.11 18.64 -29.24
CA GLU A 513 20.41 19.28 -29.01
C GLU A 513 20.54 19.88 -27.60
N LEU A 514 19.46 20.47 -27.09
CA LEU A 514 19.48 21.14 -25.78
C LEU A 514 19.49 20.13 -24.63
N ARG A 515 18.80 18.99 -24.79
CA ARG A 515 18.69 17.97 -23.74
C ARG A 515 20.04 17.38 -23.32
N PRO A 516 20.92 16.92 -24.24
CA PRO A 516 22.24 16.43 -23.86
C PRO A 516 23.10 17.50 -23.18
N GLU A 517 23.04 18.75 -23.65
CA GLU A 517 23.82 19.83 -23.05
C GLU A 517 23.28 20.21 -21.65
N LEU A 518 21.96 20.23 -21.44
CA LEU A 518 21.36 20.41 -20.10
C LEU A 518 21.84 19.34 -19.13
N ILE A 519 21.78 18.06 -19.53
CA ILE A 519 22.23 16.93 -18.71
C ILE A 519 23.71 17.12 -18.33
N LYS A 520 24.57 17.31 -19.33
CA LYS A 520 26.01 17.51 -19.15
C LYS A 520 26.31 18.68 -18.20
N ARG A 521 25.59 19.79 -18.33
CA ARG A 521 25.80 21.00 -17.51
C ARG A 521 25.33 20.83 -16.07
N MET A 522 24.17 20.19 -15.86
CA MET A 522 23.67 19.88 -14.51
C MET A 522 24.56 18.87 -13.80
N GLU A 523 25.02 17.83 -14.50
CA GLU A 523 25.96 16.85 -13.95
C GLU A 523 27.30 17.50 -13.58
N ALA A 524 27.86 18.34 -14.45
CA ALA A 524 29.09 19.08 -14.16
C ALA A 524 28.95 20.03 -12.95
N ALA A 525 27.73 20.49 -12.65
CA ALA A 525 27.42 21.30 -11.48
C ALA A 525 27.07 20.48 -10.22
N GLY A 526 27.09 19.14 -10.29
CA GLY A 526 26.69 18.27 -9.18
C GLY A 526 25.18 18.24 -8.91
N LEU A 527 24.36 18.63 -9.89
CA LEU A 527 22.91 18.77 -9.78
C LEU A 527 22.14 17.66 -10.50
N GLY A 528 22.75 16.49 -10.70
CA GLY A 528 22.13 15.37 -11.42
C GLY A 528 20.78 14.92 -10.86
N ALA A 529 20.56 15.05 -9.53
CA ALA A 529 19.28 14.75 -8.89
C ALA A 529 18.11 15.62 -9.36
N THR A 530 18.38 16.79 -9.96
CA THR A 530 17.33 17.67 -10.53
C THR A 530 16.78 17.16 -11.87
N LEU A 531 17.41 16.14 -12.46
CA LEU A 531 17.03 15.53 -13.74
C LEU A 531 16.22 14.25 -13.59
N THR A 532 15.91 13.84 -12.36
CA THR A 532 15.28 12.53 -12.08
C THR A 532 13.97 12.71 -11.30
N ASN A 533 13.20 11.62 -11.17
CA ASN A 533 11.97 11.55 -10.38
C ASN A 533 10.87 12.53 -10.79
N PHE A 534 10.76 12.82 -12.10
CA PHE A 534 9.70 13.66 -12.64
C PHE A 534 8.32 13.08 -12.33
N PRO A 535 7.34 13.93 -11.98
CA PRO A 535 5.96 13.50 -11.80
C PRO A 535 5.38 12.96 -13.13
N ARG A 536 4.44 12.02 -13.04
CA ARG A 536 3.79 11.37 -14.20
C ARG A 536 2.52 12.12 -14.57
N TRP A 537 2.32 12.38 -15.86
CA TRP A 537 1.07 12.92 -16.37
C TRP A 537 -0.06 11.91 -16.18
N VAL A 538 -1.16 12.34 -15.55
CA VAL A 538 -2.33 11.48 -15.29
C VAL A 538 -3.59 11.93 -16.03
N ASP A 539 -3.56 13.13 -16.62
CA ASP A 539 -4.55 13.60 -17.58
C ASP A 539 -3.89 13.93 -18.93
N SER A 540 -4.70 13.96 -19.98
CA SER A 540 -4.25 14.04 -21.37
C SER A 540 -3.75 15.43 -21.78
N ALA A 541 -3.16 16.21 -20.87
CA ALA A 541 -2.61 17.53 -21.17
C ALA A 541 -1.54 17.50 -22.28
N GLU A 542 -0.85 16.36 -22.43
CA GLU A 542 0.10 16.12 -23.52
C GLU A 542 -0.57 16.03 -24.91
N TYR A 543 -1.89 15.82 -24.97
CA TYR A 543 -2.70 15.74 -26.20
C TYR A 543 -3.67 16.92 -26.41
N GLY A 544 -3.65 17.90 -25.50
CA GLY A 544 -4.42 19.13 -25.59
C GLY A 544 -5.92 18.98 -25.24
N TRP A 545 -6.58 20.10 -24.94
CA TRP A 545 -7.99 20.14 -24.57
C TRP A 545 -8.68 21.36 -25.20
N GLU A 546 -10.00 21.35 -25.39
CA GLU A 546 -10.75 22.51 -25.91
C GLU A 546 -11.24 23.42 -24.78
N GLU A 547 -11.24 24.75 -24.92
CA GLU A 547 -11.94 25.65 -24.01
C GLU A 547 -13.46 25.76 -24.29
N PRO A 548 -14.34 25.65 -23.27
CA PRO A 548 -14.04 25.42 -21.86
C PRO A 548 -13.67 23.96 -21.58
N ALA A 549 -12.99 23.75 -20.45
CA ALA A 549 -12.32 22.49 -20.21
C ALA A 549 -13.27 21.31 -20.16
N PRO A 550 -12.86 20.14 -20.68
CA PRO A 550 -13.61 18.92 -20.45
C PRO A 550 -13.77 18.71 -18.94
N SER A 551 -14.84 18.06 -18.49
CA SER A 551 -15.00 17.77 -17.06
C SER A 551 -13.83 16.93 -16.54
N ALA A 552 -13.32 17.25 -15.34
CA ALA A 552 -12.30 16.44 -14.66
C ALA A 552 -12.68 14.96 -14.56
N SER A 553 -13.98 14.66 -14.45
CA SER A 553 -14.52 13.30 -14.37
C SER A 553 -14.20 12.43 -15.59
N LEU A 554 -13.93 13.03 -16.76
CA LEU A 554 -13.50 12.29 -17.95
C LEU A 554 -12.09 11.68 -17.81
N HIS A 555 -11.33 12.12 -16.80
CA HIS A 555 -9.99 11.62 -16.51
C HIS A 555 -9.94 10.63 -15.34
N TYR A 556 -11.06 10.34 -14.67
CA TYR A 556 -11.08 9.39 -13.54
C TYR A 556 -10.58 7.99 -13.92
N PRO A 557 -10.91 7.42 -15.11
CA PRO A 557 -10.36 6.13 -15.51
C PRO A 557 -8.83 6.16 -15.65
N THR A 558 -8.27 7.22 -16.24
CA THR A 558 -6.80 7.35 -16.39
C THR A 558 -6.12 7.64 -15.06
N TRP A 559 -6.78 8.35 -14.14
CA TRP A 559 -6.28 8.54 -12.77
C TRP A 559 -6.22 7.22 -12.00
N GLN A 560 -7.27 6.38 -12.11
CA GLN A 560 -7.28 5.05 -11.51
C GLN A 560 -6.17 4.19 -12.08
N GLU A 561 -6.08 4.08 -13.42
CA GLU A 561 -5.01 3.33 -14.09
C GLU A 561 -3.61 3.76 -13.60
N LYS A 562 -3.38 5.07 -13.43
CA LYS A 562 -2.08 5.58 -12.96
C LYS A 562 -1.86 5.39 -11.47
N LEU A 563 -2.91 5.40 -10.66
CA LEU A 563 -2.80 5.08 -9.24
C LEU A 563 -2.41 3.61 -9.07
N ASP A 564 -3.12 2.70 -9.76
CA ASP A 564 -2.84 1.27 -9.72
C ASP A 564 -1.44 0.95 -10.27
N GLN A 565 -0.98 1.71 -11.28
CA GLN A 565 0.34 1.50 -11.89
C GLN A 565 1.50 2.02 -11.02
N PHE A 566 1.31 3.09 -10.27
CA PHE A 566 2.43 3.84 -9.67
C PHE A 566 2.38 3.96 -8.15
N ALA A 567 1.31 3.49 -7.52
CA ALA A 567 1.13 3.57 -6.08
C ALA A 567 1.30 2.19 -5.45
N THR A 568 1.97 2.18 -4.31
CA THR A 568 2.20 1.00 -3.48
C THR A 568 1.81 1.34 -2.05
N PRO A 569 1.66 0.34 -1.17
CA PRO A 569 1.40 0.59 0.25
C PRO A 569 2.49 1.39 0.98
N VAL A 570 3.69 1.52 0.42
CA VAL A 570 4.83 2.21 1.07
C VAL A 570 5.25 3.51 0.40
N SER A 571 4.88 3.72 -0.86
CA SER A 571 5.23 4.93 -1.61
C SER A 571 4.41 5.09 -2.88
N ALA A 572 4.27 6.32 -3.35
CA ALA A 572 3.64 6.61 -4.64
C ALA A 572 4.44 7.60 -5.48
N GLN A 573 4.43 7.39 -6.80
CA GLN A 573 4.99 8.37 -7.74
C GLN A 573 4.15 9.64 -7.73
N ALA A 574 4.81 10.80 -7.79
CA ALA A 574 4.12 12.08 -7.94
C ALA A 574 3.33 12.15 -9.27
N MET A 575 2.17 12.79 -9.24
CA MET A 575 1.25 12.89 -10.39
C MET A 575 1.09 14.35 -10.83
N VAL A 576 1.17 14.63 -12.13
CA VAL A 576 0.88 15.96 -12.72
C VAL A 576 -0.52 15.96 -13.32
N THR A 577 -1.29 16.99 -12.99
CA THR A 577 -2.64 17.18 -13.52
C THR A 577 -2.96 18.66 -13.74
N THR A 578 -3.86 18.91 -14.69
CA THR A 578 -4.55 20.18 -14.88
C THR A 578 -5.71 20.41 -13.90
N TRP A 579 -6.09 19.39 -13.14
CA TRP A 579 -7.21 19.36 -12.19
C TRP A 579 -6.75 19.05 -10.76
N PRO A 580 -5.82 19.81 -10.17
CA PRO A 580 -5.22 19.47 -8.88
C PRO A 580 -6.25 19.38 -7.75
N ARG A 581 -7.30 20.22 -7.77
CA ARG A 581 -8.35 20.23 -6.75
C ARG A 581 -9.23 18.97 -6.85
N GLU A 582 -9.64 18.64 -8.06
CA GLU A 582 -10.52 17.51 -8.34
C GLU A 582 -9.78 16.19 -8.16
N LEU A 583 -8.51 16.09 -8.57
CA LEU A 583 -7.69 14.92 -8.31
C LEU A 583 -7.49 14.71 -6.80
N ARG A 584 -7.18 15.76 -6.04
CA ARG A 584 -7.11 15.67 -4.57
C ARG A 584 -8.42 15.21 -3.94
N THR A 585 -9.54 15.69 -4.45
CA THR A 585 -10.87 15.29 -3.96
C THR A 585 -11.17 13.84 -4.33
N TRP A 586 -10.83 13.42 -5.55
CA TRP A 586 -11.04 12.08 -6.08
C TRP A 586 -10.20 11.01 -5.36
N LEU A 587 -8.99 11.36 -4.89
CA LEU A 587 -8.12 10.48 -4.13
C LEU A 587 -8.65 10.12 -2.72
N ASN A 588 -9.67 10.82 -2.21
CA ASN A 588 -10.23 10.56 -0.89
C ASN A 588 -10.86 9.13 -0.83
N GLY A 589 -10.41 8.31 0.13
CA GLY A 589 -10.83 6.91 0.26
C GLY A 589 -10.21 5.96 -0.77
N LYS A 590 -9.21 6.40 -1.54
CA LYS A 590 -8.46 5.58 -2.51
C LYS A 590 -6.98 5.44 -2.17
N CYS A 591 -6.50 6.18 -1.17
CA CYS A 591 -5.13 6.18 -0.71
C CYS A 591 -5.07 6.71 0.74
N LEU A 592 -3.97 6.40 1.44
CA LEU A 592 -3.67 6.85 2.81
C LEU A 592 -2.86 8.16 2.84
#